data_AF-Q7YS38-F1
#
_entry.id   AF-Q7YS38-F1
#
_cell.length_a   1.000
_cell.length_b   1.000
_cell.length_c   1.000
_cell.angle_alpha   90.00
_cell.angle_beta   90.00
_cell.angle_gamma   90.00
#
_symmetry.space_group_name_H-M   'P 1'
#
loop_
_entity.id
_entity.type
_entity.pdbx_description
1 polymer ?
#
loop_
_entity_poly.entity_id
_entity_poly.type
_entity_poly.pdbx_seq_one_letter_code
_entity_poly.pdbx_strand_id
1 'polypeptide(L)'
;MRLSVSLLMVTLALCCYEGNALVCPALLAENFGYLYFNKDLFRLQLAKFMPPREAAEALLTVKKCTDGMPEFKRNLIAGALGEVVLQCPV
;
A
#
# COMPACT_ATOMS: atom_id res chain seq x y z
N MET A 1 26.22 -27.73 -16.97
CA MET A 1 24.97 -27.10 -16.51
C MET A 1 24.96 -26.92 -14.98
N ARG A 2 25.86 -26.08 -14.45
CA ARG A 2 25.86 -25.68 -13.02
C ARG A 2 26.00 -24.16 -12.86
N LEU A 3 26.68 -23.51 -13.81
CA LEU A 3 26.83 -22.05 -13.87
C LEU A 3 25.51 -21.28 -14.03
N SER A 4 24.53 -21.83 -14.76
CA SER A 4 23.24 -21.15 -14.97
C SER A 4 22.44 -20.93 -13.68
N VAL A 5 22.49 -21.91 -12.76
CA VAL A 5 21.78 -21.82 -11.47
C VAL A 5 22.49 -20.82 -10.54
N SER A 6 23.82 -20.84 -10.49
CA SER A 6 24.59 -19.86 -9.71
C SER A 6 24.39 -18.42 -10.22
N LEU A 7 24.38 -18.24 -11.55
CA LEU A 7 24.09 -16.94 -12.17
C LEU A 7 22.68 -16.44 -11.85
N LEU A 8 21.67 -17.33 -11.90
CA LEU A 8 20.28 -17.01 -11.53
C LEU A 8 20.16 -16.58 -10.06
N MET A 9 20.82 -17.28 -9.15
CA MET A 9 20.78 -16.93 -7.72
C MET A 9 21.47 -15.61 -7.43
N VAL A 10 22.59 -15.32 -8.12
CA VAL A 10 23.28 -14.03 -8.00
C VAL A 10 22.45 -12.89 -8.60
N THR A 11 21.80 -13.12 -9.75
CA THR A 11 20.89 -12.11 -10.32
C THR A 11 19.67 -11.88 -9.44
N LEU A 12 19.05 -12.92 -8.89
CA LEU A 12 17.96 -12.78 -7.92
C LEU A 12 18.42 -12.04 -6.65
N ALA A 13 19.58 -12.38 -6.12
CA ALA A 13 20.13 -11.69 -4.96
C ALA A 13 20.40 -10.21 -5.26
N LEU A 14 20.93 -9.87 -6.43
CA LEU A 14 21.18 -8.48 -6.86
C LEU A 14 19.89 -7.73 -7.19
N CYS A 15 18.92 -8.37 -7.85
CA CYS A 15 17.62 -7.79 -8.17
C CYS A 15 16.75 -7.59 -6.92
N CYS A 16 16.93 -8.42 -5.89
CA CYS A 16 16.26 -8.29 -4.60
C CYS A 16 17.09 -7.49 -3.57
N TYR A 17 18.33 -7.12 -3.88
CA TYR A 17 19.20 -6.36 -2.97
C TYR A 17 18.68 -4.93 -2.73
N GLU A 18 18.02 -4.34 -3.74
CA GLU A 18 17.37 -3.03 -3.63
C GLU A 18 15.96 -3.10 -2.99
N GLY A 19 15.46 -4.29 -2.69
CA GLY A 19 14.19 -4.49 -2.00
C GLY A 19 14.32 -4.17 -0.52
N ASN A 20 14.55 -2.92 -0.18
CA ASN A 20 14.34 -2.47 1.19
C ASN A 20 12.87 -2.70 1.53
N ALA A 21 12.59 -3.44 2.59
CA ALA A 21 11.21 -3.75 3.01
C ALA A 21 10.45 -2.51 3.52
N LEU A 22 11.03 -1.33 3.38
CA LEU A 22 10.46 -0.04 3.73
C LEU A 22 9.17 0.22 2.95
N VAL A 23 8.07 0.35 3.69
CA VAL A 23 6.77 0.68 3.11
C VAL A 23 6.86 2.06 2.45
N CYS A 24 6.37 2.15 1.21
CA CYS A 24 6.36 3.39 0.45
C CYS A 24 5.62 4.50 1.22
N PRO A 25 6.25 5.67 1.49
CA PRO A 25 5.59 6.77 2.21
C PRO A 25 4.30 7.25 1.53
N ALA A 26 4.23 7.19 0.19
CA ALA A 26 3.03 7.55 -0.55
C ALA A 26 1.88 6.56 -0.31
N LEU A 27 2.18 5.27 -0.14
CA LEU A 27 1.19 4.24 0.20
C LEU A 27 0.68 4.39 1.64
N LEU A 28 1.55 4.77 2.58
CA LEU A 28 1.14 5.09 3.96
C LEU A 28 0.18 6.28 3.99
N ALA A 29 0.54 7.36 3.29
CA ALA A 29 -0.29 8.55 3.20
C ALA A 29 -1.64 8.24 2.54
N GLU A 30 -1.65 7.42 1.48
CA GLU A 30 -2.86 6.99 0.78
C GLU A 30 -3.77 6.16 1.69
N ASN A 31 -3.25 5.17 2.41
CA ASN A 31 -4.05 4.39 3.37
C ASN A 31 -4.60 5.24 4.51
N PHE A 32 -3.83 6.20 5.01
CA PHE A 32 -4.32 7.15 6.00
C PHE A 32 -5.51 7.96 5.45
N GLY A 33 -5.36 8.51 4.25
CA GLY A 33 -6.46 9.24 3.60
C GLY A 33 -7.65 8.34 3.27
N TYR A 34 -7.42 7.08 2.89
CA TYR A 34 -8.47 6.10 2.66
C TYR A 34 -9.33 5.90 3.91
N LEU A 35 -8.71 5.72 5.08
CA LEU A 35 -9.40 5.48 6.34
C LEU A 35 -10.10 6.74 6.89
N TYR A 36 -9.49 7.92 6.75
CA TYR A 36 -9.89 9.10 7.51
C TYR A 36 -10.42 10.28 6.70
N PHE A 37 -10.05 10.42 5.42
CA PHE A 37 -10.60 11.50 4.60
C PHE A 37 -12.01 11.19 4.14
N ASN A 38 -12.79 12.23 3.85
CA ASN A 38 -14.02 12.05 3.09
C ASN A 38 -13.72 11.61 1.65
N LYS A 39 -14.74 11.14 0.94
CA LYS A 39 -14.62 10.62 -0.43
C LYS A 39 -13.98 11.59 -1.41
N ASP A 40 -14.28 12.88 -1.34
CA ASP A 40 -13.79 13.86 -2.31
C ASP A 40 -12.31 14.20 -2.08
N LEU A 41 -11.91 14.38 -0.81
CA LEU A 41 -10.51 14.55 -0.44
C LEU A 41 -9.67 13.31 -0.82
N PHE A 42 -10.20 12.12 -0.56
CA PHE A 42 -9.53 10.88 -0.96
C PHE A 42 -9.42 10.75 -2.50
N ARG A 43 -10.44 11.16 -3.25
CA ARG A 43 -10.40 11.19 -4.72
C ARG A 43 -9.30 12.12 -5.24
N LEU A 44 -9.12 13.30 -4.62
CA LEU A 44 -8.04 14.22 -4.96
C LEU A 44 -6.66 13.63 -4.66
N GLN A 45 -6.53 12.91 -3.55
CA GLN A 45 -5.30 12.19 -3.23
C GLN A 45 -5.01 11.08 -4.25
N LEU A 46 -6.03 10.29 -4.61
CA LEU A 46 -5.91 9.19 -5.56
C LEU A 46 -5.50 9.65 -6.96
N ALA A 47 -5.96 10.84 -7.38
CA ALA A 47 -5.59 11.45 -8.66
C ALA A 47 -4.08 11.70 -8.81
N LYS A 48 -3.33 11.85 -7.71
CA LYS A 48 -1.86 12.03 -7.74
C LYS A 48 -1.12 10.84 -8.35
N PHE A 49 -1.72 9.65 -8.32
CA PHE A 49 -1.14 8.42 -8.86
C PHE A 49 -1.51 8.18 -10.32
N MET A 50 -2.33 9.04 -10.93
CA MET A 50 -2.88 8.87 -12.28
C MET A 50 -3.40 7.44 -12.54
N PRO A 51 -4.23 6.87 -11.64
CA PRO A 51 -4.66 5.48 -11.77
C PRO A 51 -5.60 5.30 -12.98
N PRO A 52 -5.67 4.09 -13.56
CA PRO A 52 -6.71 3.75 -14.52
C PRO A 52 -8.10 4.05 -13.92
N ARG A 53 -9.02 4.52 -14.77
CA ARG A 53 -10.37 4.90 -14.32
C ARG A 53 -11.08 3.80 -13.55
N GLU A 54 -10.96 2.56 -14.05
CA GLU A 54 -11.55 1.37 -13.43
C GLU A 54 -11.02 1.14 -12.00
N ALA A 55 -9.70 1.22 -11.81
CA ALA A 55 -9.09 1.06 -10.49
C ALA A 55 -9.52 2.16 -9.51
N ALA A 56 -9.63 3.40 -9.98
CA ALA A 56 -10.09 4.51 -9.15
C ALA A 56 -11.56 4.34 -8.72
N GLU A 57 -12.43 3.93 -9.65
CA GLU A 57 -13.85 3.69 -9.37
C GLU A 57 -14.06 2.50 -8.42
N ALA A 58 -13.29 1.43 -8.58
CA ALA A 58 -13.29 0.30 -7.68
C ALA A 58 -12.93 0.73 -6.24
N LEU A 59 -11.82 1.45 -6.09
CA LEU A 59 -11.35 1.89 -4.76
C LEU A 59 -12.34 2.87 -4.09
N LEU A 60 -12.90 3.81 -4.85
CA LEU A 60 -13.95 4.72 -4.36
C LEU A 60 -15.25 4.00 -4.02
N THR A 61 -15.51 2.83 -4.61
CA THR A 61 -16.67 2.00 -4.27
C THR A 61 -16.44 1.28 -2.95
N VAL A 62 -15.26 0.66 -2.74
CA VAL A 62 -14.91 0.02 -1.46
C VAL A 62 -14.83 1.06 -0.32
N LYS A 63 -14.35 2.28 -0.63
CA LYS A 63 -14.33 3.38 0.35
C LYS A 63 -15.70 3.65 0.95
N LYS A 64 -16.81 3.52 0.22
CA LYS A 64 -18.16 3.69 0.78
C LYS A 64 -18.44 2.74 1.95
N CYS A 65 -17.93 1.51 1.87
CA CYS A 65 -18.05 0.53 2.94
C CYS A 65 -17.24 0.95 4.16
N THR A 66 -15.99 1.38 3.96
CA THR A 66 -15.13 1.88 5.03
C THR A 66 -15.69 3.16 5.65
N ASP A 67 -16.23 4.06 4.85
CA ASP A 67 -16.88 5.31 5.28
C ASP A 67 -18.17 5.06 6.10
N GLY A 68 -18.80 3.90 5.93
CA GLY A 68 -19.91 3.45 6.78
C GLY A 68 -19.47 2.80 8.10
N MET A 69 -18.17 2.51 8.30
CA MET A 69 -17.68 1.92 9.54
C MET A 69 -17.57 2.98 10.64
N PRO A 70 -17.89 2.61 11.90
CA PRO A 70 -17.56 3.42 13.07
C PRO A 70 -16.07 3.71 13.15
N GLU A 71 -15.72 4.91 13.60
CA GLU A 71 -14.33 5.39 13.69
C GLU A 71 -13.42 4.41 14.46
N PHE A 72 -13.90 3.86 15.59
CA PHE A 72 -13.15 2.88 16.38
C PHE A 72 -12.72 1.66 15.55
N LYS A 73 -13.57 1.16 14.63
CA LYS A 73 -13.21 0.03 13.75
C LYS A 73 -12.13 0.42 12.74
N ARG A 74 -12.14 1.67 12.25
CA ARG A 74 -11.08 2.17 11.36
C ARG A 74 -9.75 2.32 12.10
N ASN A 75 -9.79 2.74 13.36
CA ASN A 75 -8.61 2.83 14.21
C ASN A 75 -7.99 1.45 14.49
N LEU A 76 -8.80 0.40 14.63
CA LEU A 76 -8.29 -0.98 14.72
C LEU A 76 -7.56 -1.40 13.44
N ILE A 77 -8.10 -1.05 12.26
CA ILE A 77 -7.45 -1.33 10.97
C ILE A 77 -6.13 -0.54 10.86
N ALA A 78 -6.13 0.75 11.21
CA ALA A 78 -4.93 1.57 11.21
C ALA A 78 -3.85 1.02 12.17
N GLY A 79 -4.25 0.55 13.35
CA GLY A 79 -3.35 -0.09 14.31
C GLY A 79 -2.70 -1.35 13.72
N ALA A 80 -3.50 -2.24 13.14
CA ALA A 80 -2.99 -3.46 12.50
C ALA A 80 -2.04 -3.14 11.33
N LEU A 81 -2.37 -2.15 10.49
CA LEU A 81 -1.48 -1.69 9.42
C LEU A 81 -0.17 -1.11 9.99
N GLY A 82 -0.24 -0.37 11.10
CA GLY A 82 0.93 0.15 11.80
C GLY A 82 1.86 -0.96 12.30
N GLU A 83 1.31 -2.04 12.86
CA GLU A 83 2.09 -3.21 13.27
C GLU A 83 2.83 -3.88 12.09
N VAL A 84 2.17 -4.01 10.93
CA VAL A 84 2.79 -4.55 9.70
C VAL A 84 3.97 -3.68 9.24
N VAL A 85 3.79 -2.35 9.27
CA VAL A 85 4.85 -1.40 8.88
C VAL A 85 6.07 -1.53 9.80
N LEU A 86 5.85 -1.77 11.10
CA LEU A 86 6.94 -1.96 12.07
C LEU A 86 7.65 -3.32 11.92
N GLN A 87 6.98 -4.35 11.40
CA GLN A 87 7.57 -5.68 11.20
C GLN A 87 8.47 -5.78 9.96
N CYS A 88 8.36 -4.86 9.01
CA CYS A 88 9.26 -4.78 7.85
C CYS A 88 10.48 -3.91 8.22
N PRO A 89 11.63 -4.50 8.59
CA PRO A 89 12.76 -3.76 9.11
C PRO A 89 13.54 -3.11 7.96
N VAL A 90 14.15 -1.96 8.28
CA VAL A 90 15.19 -1.27 7.51
C VAL A 90 16.37 -2.19 7.21
#